data_AF-A0A2V8I9F5-F1
#
_entry.id   AF-A0A2V8I9F5-F1
#
_cell.length_a   1.000
_cell.length_b   1.000
_cell.length_c   1.000
_cell.angle_alpha   90.00
_cell.angle_beta   90.00
_cell.angle_gamma   90.00
#
_symmetry.space_group_name_H-M   'P 1'
#
loop_
_entity.id
_entity.type
_entity.pdbx_description
1 polymer ?
#
loop_
_entity_poly.entity_id
_entity_poly.type
_entity_poly.pdbx_seq_one_letter_code
_entity_poly.pdbx_strand_id
1 'polypeptide(L)' 'MLSGGLQMIRDHPLFGVGPERIHSEFPRYYSGTDLARANFYYGHLENNIVQIGAERGLLCLAAFFWFIFELYASLVAMLR' A
#
# COMPACT_ATOMS: atom_id res chain seq x y z
N MET A 1 6.08 11.28 -0.06
CA MET A 1 4.88 10.42 -0.14
C MET A 1 5.09 9.06 0.50
N LEU A 2 6.22 8.39 0.23
CA LEU A 2 6.57 7.11 0.84
C LEU A 2 6.48 7.11 2.38
N SER A 3 6.99 8.17 3.04
CA SER A 3 6.93 8.34 4.49
C SER A 3 5.51 8.42 5.07
N GLY A 4 4.55 8.98 4.31
CA GLY A 4 3.14 9.02 4.71
C GLY A 4 2.49 7.64 4.61
N GLY A 5 2.74 6.93 3.50
CA GLY A 5 2.25 5.55 3.33
C GLY A 5 2.80 4.57 4.37
N LEU A 6 4.07 4.73 4.76
CA LEU A 6 4.67 3.96 5.87
C LEU A 6 4.01 4.23 7.22
N GLN A 7 3.61 5.47 7.50
CA GLN A 7 2.86 5.81 8.71
C GLN A 7 1.45 5.22 8.68
N MET A 8 0.77 5.27 7.53
CA MET A 8 -0.55 4.63 7.37
C MET A 8 -0.50 3.12 7.64
N ILE A 9 0.54 2.43 7.15
CA ILE A 9 0.78 1.01 7.45
C ILE A 9 1.02 0.79 8.95
N ARG A 10 1.77 1.69 9.60
CA ARG A 10 2.07 1.60 11.03
C ARG A 10 0.82 1.75 11.89
N ASP A 11 -0.09 2.64 11.49
CA ASP A 11 -1.33 2.91 12.23
C ASP A 11 -2.41 1.86 11.94
N HIS A 12 -2.40 1.27 10.74
CA HIS A 12 -3.37 0.25 10.33
C HIS A 12 -2.71 -1.02 9.74
N PRO A 13 -1.93 -1.77 10.53
CA PRO A 13 -1.08 -2.85 10.00
C PRO A 13 -1.83 -4.08 9.50
N LEU A 14 -3.02 -4.36 10.04
CA LEU A 14 -3.75 -5.60 9.74
C LEU A 14 -4.58 -5.50 8.46
N PHE A 15 -5.48 -4.52 8.40
CA PHE A 15 -6.46 -4.36 7.33
C PHE A 15 -6.25 -3.11 6.47
N GLY A 16 -5.30 -2.24 6.83
CA GLY A 16 -5.09 -0.96 6.17
C GLY A 16 -6.23 0.03 6.43
N VAL A 17 -6.22 1.13 5.68
CA VAL A 17 -7.24 2.20 5.76
C VAL A 17 -8.51 1.88 4.98
N GLY A 18 -8.50 0.84 4.15
CA GLY A 18 -9.58 0.45 3.25
C GLY A 18 -9.29 0.81 1.78
N PRO A 19 -9.93 0.11 0.83
CA PRO A 19 -9.73 0.32 -0.59
C PRO A 19 -10.15 1.72 -1.02
N GLU A 20 -9.36 2.33 -1.91
CA GLU A 20 -9.61 3.68 -2.44
C GLU A 20 -9.66 4.77 -1.35
N ARG A 21 -9.15 4.53 -0.14
CA ARG A 21 -9.14 5.52 0.95
C ARG A 21 -7.82 6.29 1.10
N ILE A 22 -6.83 6.00 0.27
CA ILE A 22 -5.57 6.75 0.29
C ILE A 22 -5.80 8.23 0.04
N HIS A 23 -6.58 8.61 -0.97
CA HIS A 23 -6.77 10.03 -1.29
C HIS A 23 -7.40 10.85 -0.15
N SER A 24 -8.21 10.22 0.71
CA SER A 24 -8.90 10.89 1.82
C SER A 24 -8.09 10.85 3.12
N GLU A 25 -7.37 9.76 3.39
CA GLU A 25 -6.59 9.62 4.63
C GLU A 25 -5.16 10.16 4.50
N PHE A 26 -4.54 10.10 3.32
CA PHE A 26 -3.15 10.52 3.09
C PHE A 26 -2.85 11.99 3.49
N PRO A 27 -3.77 12.96 3.31
CA PRO A 27 -3.56 14.33 3.80
C PRO A 27 -3.30 14.43 5.31
N ARG A 28 -3.77 13.46 6.12
CA ARG A 28 -3.53 13.41 7.58
C ARG A 28 -2.11 13.00 7.94
N TYR A 29 -1.44 12.26 7.05
CA TYR A 29 -0.11 11.70 7.24
C TYR A 29 1.00 12.47 6.49
N TYR A 30 0.61 13.46 5.70
CA TYR A 30 1.52 14.29 4.94
C TYR A 30 1.85 15.57 5.71
N SER A 31 3.14 15.79 5.95
CA SER A 31 3.66 16.91 6.73
C SER A 31 4.32 18.02 5.89
N GLY A 32 4.14 17.99 4.56
CA GLY A 32 4.64 19.05 3.67
C GLY A 32 3.68 20.23 3.56
N THR A 33 4.21 21.40 3.20
CA THR A 33 3.45 22.64 3.01
C THR A 33 2.76 22.74 1.65
N ASP A 34 3.02 21.81 0.72
CA ASP A 34 2.54 21.88 -0.65
C ASP A 34 1.08 21.41 -0.84
N LEU A 35 0.52 20.69 0.13
CA LEU A 35 -0.89 20.26 0.12
C LEU A 35 -1.87 21.43 0.00
N ALA A 36 -1.54 22.58 0.60
CA ALA A 36 -2.38 23.76 0.57
C ALA A 36 -2.22 24.59 -0.72
N ARG A 37 -1.15 24.37 -1.50
CA ARG A 37 -0.79 25.22 -2.64
C ARG A 37 -1.33 24.74 -3.98
N ALA A 38 -1.83 23.52 -4.06
CA ALA A 38 -2.42 23.04 -5.30
C ALA A 38 -3.46 21.98 -4.98
N ASN A 39 -4.54 21.95 -5.75
CA ASN A 39 -5.56 20.90 -5.81
C ASN A 39 -4.94 19.54 -6.22
N PHE A 40 -3.92 19.07 -5.52
CA PHE A 40 -3.23 17.83 -5.80
C PHE A 40 -4.02 16.67 -5.22
N TYR A 41 -4.70 15.96 -6.11
CA TYR A 41 -5.33 14.69 -5.79
C TYR A 41 -4.25 13.61 -5.68
N TYR A 42 -3.98 13.13 -4.47
CA TYR A 42 -3.11 11.98 -4.24
C TYR A 42 -3.91 10.69 -4.39
N GLY A 43 -4.19 10.30 -5.64
CA GLY A 43 -4.93 9.07 -5.94
C GLY A 43 -4.14 7.81 -5.59
N HIS A 44 -2.82 7.85 -5.70
CA HIS A 44 -1.94 6.70 -5.51
C HIS A 44 -0.62 7.09 -4.83
N LEU A 45 -0.05 6.15 -4.08
CA LEU A 45 1.33 6.25 -3.62
C LEU A 45 2.26 5.84 -4.76
N GLU A 46 3.42 6.49 -4.84
CA GLU A 46 4.50 6.18 -5.79
C GLU A 46 5.03 4.73 -5.71
N ASN A 47 4.59 3.94 -4.72
CA ASN A 47 4.99 2.56 -4.53
C ASN A 47 3.78 1.67 -4.31
N ASN A 48 3.54 0.78 -5.27
CA ASN A 48 2.41 -0.17 -5.25
C ASN A 48 2.42 -1.11 -4.03
N ILE A 49 3.60 -1.51 -3.53
CA ILE A 49 3.70 -2.36 -2.34
C ILE A 49 3.22 -1.58 -1.11
N VAL A 50 3.68 -0.34 -0.98
CA VAL A 50 3.26 0.54 0.13
C VAL A 50 1.78 0.89 -0.01
N GLN A 51 1.26 1.06 -1.22
CA GLN A 51 -0.16 1.25 -1.47
C GLN A 51 -1.00 0.06 -1.03
N ILE A 52 -0.63 -1.16 -1.44
CA ILE A 52 -1.34 -2.37 -1.03
C ILE A 52 -1.27 -2.55 0.48
N GLY A 53 -0.11 -2.34 1.09
CA GLY A 53 0.05 -2.40 2.55
C GLY A 53 -0.78 -1.35 3.28
N ALA A 54 -0.85 -0.11 2.77
CA ALA A 54 -1.60 0.97 3.38
C ALA A 54 -3.11 0.79 3.22
N GLU A 55 -3.61 0.35 2.05
CA GLU A 55 -5.05 0.16 1.79
C GLU A 55 -5.61 -1.12 2.39
N ARG A 56 -4.87 -2.22 2.28
CA ARG A 56 -5.36 -3.58 2.54
C ARG A 56 -4.64 -4.28 3.69
N GLY A 57 -3.62 -3.62 4.26
CA GLY A 57 -2.85 -4.13 5.37
C GLY A 57 -1.78 -5.14 5.00
N LEU A 58 -0.91 -5.44 5.97
CA LEU A 58 0.18 -6.40 5.84
C LEU A 58 -0.34 -7.84 5.71
N LEU A 59 -1.52 -8.16 6.25
CA LEU A 59 -2.11 -9.49 6.07
C LEU A 59 -2.43 -9.76 4.59
N CYS A 60 -3.06 -8.80 3.92
CA CYS A 60 -3.33 -8.90 2.49
C CYS A 60 -2.02 -8.94 1.68
N LEU A 61 -1.06 -8.10 2.04
CA LEU A 61 0.23 -8.05 1.35
C LEU A 61 1.01 -9.38 1.50
N ALA A 62 1.00 -9.99 2.68
CA ALA A 62 1.62 -11.29 2.93
C ALA A 62 0.94 -12.41 2.14
N ALA A 63 -0.39 -12.44 2.12
CA ALA A 63 -1.15 -13.40 1.32
C ALA A 63 -0.88 -13.23 -0.19
N PHE A 64 -0.72 -11.99 -0.67
CA PHE A 64 -0.35 -11.70 -2.05
C PHE A 64 1.04 -12.24 -2.38
N PHE A 65 2.05 -11.98 -1.54
CA PHE A 65 3.38 -12.53 -1.75
C PHE A 65 3.42 -14.06 -1.67
N TRP A 66 2.65 -14.66 -0.76
CA TRP A 66 2.48 -16.10 -0.68
C TRP A 66 1.92 -16.67 -1.99
N PHE A 67 0.84 -16.08 -2.51
CA PHE A 67 0.24 -16.50 -3.77
C PHE A 67 1.24 -16.44 -4.93
N ILE A 68 1.98 -15.33 -5.05
CA ILE A 68 3.01 -15.17 -6.09
C ILE A 68 4.10 -16.23 -5.94
N PHE A 69 4.59 -16.46 -4.71
CA PHE A 69 5.61 -17.47 -4.45
C PHE A 69 5.12 -18.87 -4.81
N GLU A 70 3.93 -19.26 -4.37
CA GLU A 70 3.34 -20.56 -4.64
C GLU A 70 3.11 -20.77 -6.15
N LEU A 71 2.64 -19.74 -6.85
CA LEU A 71 2.47 -19.78 -8.30
C LEU A 71 3.78 -20.09 -9.03
N TYR A 72 4.87 -19.40 -8.67
CA TYR A 72 6.18 -19.65 -9.26
C TYR A 72 6.79 -20.98 -8.82
N ALA A 73 6.63 -21.37 -7.55
CA ALA A 73 7.10 -22.65 -7.03
C ALA A 73 6.42 -23.82 -7.75
N SER A 74 5.10 -23.75 -7.92
CA SER A 74 4.32 -24.73 -8.66
C SER A 74 4.71 -24.79 -10.14
N LEU A 75 4.97 -23.64 -10.77
CA LEU A 75 5.43 -23.59 -12.16
C LEU A 75 6.80 -24.26 -12.32
N VAL A 76 7.75 -23.98 -11.42
CA VAL A 76 9.07 -24.62 -11.44
C VAL A 76 8.98 -26.12 -11.18
N ALA A 77 8.08 -26.56 -10.29
CA ALA A 77 7.83 -27.97 -10.04
C ALA A 77 7.26 -28.68 -11.28
N MET A 78 6.43 -28.03 -12.08
CA MET A 78 5.92 -28.57 -13.36
C MET A 78 6.99 -28.68 -14.46
N LEU A 79 8.03 -27.85 -14.41
CA LEU A 79 9.10 -27.82 -15.41
C LEU A 79 10.27 -28.78 -15.09
N ARG A 80 10.26 -29.41 -13.92
CA ARG A 80 11.21 -30.45 -13.50
C ARG A 80 10.67 -31.83 -13.86
#